data_AF-A0A090M914-F1
#
_entry.id   AF-A0A090M914-F1
#
_cell.length_a   1.000
_cell.length_b   1.000
_cell.length_c   1.000
_cell.angle_alpha   90.00
_cell.angle_beta   90.00
_cell.angle_gamma   90.00
#
_symmetry.space_group_name_H-M   'P 1'
#
loop_
_entity.id
_entity.type
_entity.pdbx_description
1 polymer ?
#
loop_
_entity_poly.entity_id
_entity_poly.type
_entity_poly.pdbx_seq_one_letter_code
_entity_poly.pdbx_strand_id
1 'polypeptide(L)' 'MVVSEALRELASLAGVDVRADVHEAVLELCRRRVVPTATAQVLRSLASKAQDARDAGLRDAVRQPR' A
#
# COMPACT_ATOMS: atom_id res chain seq x y z
N MET A 1 11.49 11.99 16.34
CA MET A 1 11.08 10.84 15.52
C MET A 1 9.60 10.95 15.29
N VAL A 2 9.19 11.19 14.05
CA VAL A 2 7.78 11.32 13.69
C VAL A 2 7.18 9.91 13.64
N VAL A 3 5.91 9.71 14.01
CA VAL A 3 5.24 8.39 14.01
C VAL A 3 5.37 7.67 12.65
N SER A 4 5.50 8.42 11.55
CA SER A 4 5.73 7.88 10.21
C SER A 4 7.10 7.21 10.05
N GLU A 5 8.16 7.78 10.62
CA GLU A 5 9.51 7.21 10.55
C GLU A 5 9.58 5.90 11.34
N ALA A 6 8.96 5.88 12.52
CA ALA A 6 8.88 4.70 13.37
C ALA A 6 8.14 3.53 12.69
N LEU A 7 7.05 3.83 11.99
CA LEU A 7 6.27 2.82 11.24
C LEU A 7 7.03 2.27 10.04
N ARG A 8 7.79 3.11 9.34
CA ARG A 8 8.65 2.68 8.23
C ARG A 8 9.81 1.80 8.71
N GLU A 9 10.41 2.17 9.85
CA GLU A 9 11.46 1.36 10.48
C GLU A 9 10.93 0.00 10.93
N LEU A 10 9.74 -0.04 11.55
CA LEU A 10 9.05 -1.29 11.90
C LEU A 10 8.76 -2.16 10.67
N ALA A 11 8.31 -1.58 9.56
CA ALA A 11 8.09 -2.32 8.32
C ALA A 11 9.40 -2.92 7.79
N SER A 12 10.49 -2.15 7.83
CA SER A 12 11.82 -2.63 7.44
C SER A 12 12.31 -3.77 8.34
N LEU A 13 12.14 -3.66 9.67
CA LEU A 13 12.52 -4.70 10.62
C LEU A 13 11.69 -5.98 10.44
N ALA A 14 10.44 -5.85 9.99
CA ALA A 14 9.57 -6.97 9.63
C ALA A 14 9.88 -7.58 8.25
N GLY A 15 10.90 -7.07 7.54
CA GLY A 15 11.25 -7.52 6.19
C GLY A 15 10.23 -7.12 5.11
N VAL A 16 9.39 -6.12 5.39
CA VAL A 16 8.38 -5.63 4.46
C VAL A 16 8.91 -4.38 3.76
N ASP A 17 9.24 -4.51 2.47
CA ASP A 17 9.61 -3.37 1.64
C ASP A 17 8.33 -2.65 1.16
N VAL A 18 8.04 -1.51 1.78
CA VAL A 18 6.91 -0.64 1.42
C VAL A 18 7.44 0.62 0.76
N ARG A 19 7.00 0.86 -0.48
CA ARG A 19 7.30 2.12 -1.18
C ARG A 19 6.79 3.32 -0.37
N ALA A 20 7.57 4.40 -0.36
CA ALA A 20 7.29 5.57 0.47
C ALA A 20 5.93 6.23 0.17
N ASP A 21 5.50 6.24 -1.10
CA ASP A 21 4.20 6.76 -1.52
C ASP A 21 3.03 5.93 -0.98
N VAL A 22 3.16 4.61 -0.97
CA VAL A 22 2.16 3.71 -0.36
C VAL A 22 2.10 3.90 1.15
N HIS A 23 3.26 4.03 1.80
CA HIS A 23 3.34 4.26 3.24
C HIS A 23 2.65 5.57 3.65
N GLU A 24 2.90 6.69 2.95
CA GLU A 24 2.24 7.97 3.21
C GLU A 24 0.72 7.90 2.97
N ALA A 25 0.27 7.21 1.92
CA ALA A 25 -1.14 7.02 1.66
C ALA A 25 -1.85 6.26 2.79
N VAL A 26 -1.22 5.20 3.33
CA VAL A 26 -1.75 4.44 4.46
C VAL A 26 -1.86 5.31 5.71
N LEU A 27 -0.83 6.11 6.00
CA LEU A 27 -0.85 7.03 7.14
C LEU A 27 -1.97 8.07 7.01
N GLU A 28 -2.18 8.61 5.81
CA GLU A 28 -3.24 9.58 5.57
C GLU A 28 -4.63 8.97 5.78
N LEU A 29 -4.86 7.73 5.34
CA LEU A 29 -6.10 7.00 5.61
C LEU A 29 -6.32 6.80 7.12
N CYS A 30 -5.26 6.49 7.88
CA CYS A 30 -5.33 6.39 9.34
C CYS A 30 -5.69 7.74 9.99
N ARG A 31 -5.11 8.86 9.52
CA ARG A 31 -5.45 10.22 10.02
C ARG A 31 -6.92 10.56 9.75
N ARG A 32 -7.47 10.07 8.63
CA ARG A 32 -8.89 10.20 8.28
C ARG A 32 -9.80 9.18 9.00
N ARG A 33 -9.28 8.47 10.00
CA ARG A 33 -9.98 7.46 10.82
C ARG A 33 -10.53 6.27 10.03
N VAL A 34 -9.91 5.95 8.90
CA VAL A 34 -10.19 4.68 8.21
C VAL A 34 -9.63 3.54 9.04
N VAL A 35 -10.43 2.48 9.21
CA VAL A 35 -10.03 1.31 9.99
C VAL A 35 -8.83 0.63 9.31
N PRO A 36 -7.69 0.41 10.02
CA PRO A 36 -6.47 -0.13 9.41
C PRO A 36 -6.65 -1.48 8.71
N THR A 37 -7.51 -2.35 9.26
CA THR A 37 -7.82 -3.66 8.66
C THR A 37 -8.54 -3.53 7.33
N ALA A 38 -9.43 -2.55 7.18
CA ALA A 38 -10.10 -2.26 5.91
C ALA A 38 -9.09 -1.77 4.86
N THR A 39 -8.18 -0.87 5.24
CA THR A 39 -7.07 -0.42 4.36
C THR A 39 -6.22 -1.60 3.90
N ALA A 40 -5.82 -2.48 4.83
CA ALA A 40 -5.02 -3.67 4.50
C ALA A 40 -5.76 -4.62 3.54
N GLN A 41 -7.07 -4.81 3.73
CA GLN A 41 -7.89 -5.66 2.87
C GLN A 41 -8.03 -5.09 1.45
N VAL A 42 -8.23 -3.77 1.32
CA VAL A 42 -8.28 -3.09 0.02
C VAL A 42 -6.93 -3.20 -0.70
N LEU A 43 -5.82 -2.93 -0.01
CA LEU A 43 -4.48 -3.07 -0.60
C LEU A 43 -4.21 -4.50 -1.09
N ARG A 44 -4.58 -5.51 -0.30
CA ARG A 44 -4.49 -6.92 -0.69
C ARG A 44 -5.31 -7.21 -1.95
N SER A 45 -6.55 -6.72 -2.01
CA SER A 45 -7.42 -6.92 -3.17
C SER A 45 -6.87 -6.25 -4.43
N LEU A 46 -6.34 -5.03 -4.32
CA LEU A 46 -5.73 -4.31 -5.44
C LEU A 46 -4.45 -5.01 -5.92
N ALA A 47 -3.60 -5.48 -5.00
CA ALA A 47 -2.39 -6.22 -5.35
C ALA A 47 -2.71 -7.54 -6.08
N SER A 48 -3.70 -8.30 -5.60
CA SER A 48 -4.18 -9.51 -6.27
C SER A 48 -4.69 -9.21 -7.67
N LYS A 49 -5.59 -8.24 -7.83
CA LYS A 49 -6.14 -7.88 -9.16
C LYS A 49 -5.08 -7.39 -10.12
N ALA A 50 -4.11 -6.62 -9.62
CA ALA A 50 -2.99 -6.16 -10.44
C ALA A 50 -2.11 -7.33 -10.89
N GLN A 51 -1.93 -8.35 -10.05
CA GLN A 51 -1.24 -9.57 -10.42
C GLN A 51 -2.04 -10.38 -11.45
N ASP A 52 -3.32 -10.61 -11.20
CA ASP A 52 -4.22 -11.32 -12.12
C ASP A 52 -4.22 -10.65 -13.51
N ALA A 53 -4.25 -9.32 -13.55
CA ALA A 53 -4.18 -8.55 -14.80
C ALA A 53 -2.83 -8.74 -15.53
N ARG A 54 -1.70 -8.75 -14.80
CA ARG A 54 -0.38 -9.02 -15.38
C ARG A 54 -0.29 -10.43 -15.94
N ASP A 55 -0.80 -11.41 -15.21
CA ASP A 55 -0.79 -12.82 -15.62
C ASP A 55 -1.68 -13.05 -16.85
N ALA A 56 -2.77 -12.30 -16.97
CA ALA A 56 -3.63 -12.26 -18.16
C ALA A 56 -3.04 -11.47 -19.34
N GLY A 57 -1.83 -10.91 -19.22
CA GLY A 57 -1.17 -10.12 -20.27
C GLY A 57 -1.72 -8.70 -20.46
N LEU A 58 -2.58 -8.23 -19.56
CA LEU A 58 -3.16 -6.88 -19.58
C LEU A 58 -2.18 -5.87 -18.96
N ARG A 59 -1.10 -5.55 -19.69
CA ARG A 59 0.00 -4.70 -19.18
C ARG A 59 -0.39 -3.23 -18.96
N ASP A 60 -1.48 -2.74 -19.55
CA ASP A 60 -1.80 -1.31 -19.61
C ASP A 60 -2.93 -0.82 -18.69
N ALA A 61 -3.59 -1.68 -17.91
CA ALA A 61 -4.73 -1.25 -17.07
C ALA A 61 -4.32 -0.53 -15.76
N VAL A 62 -3.02 -0.48 -15.42
CA VAL A 62 -2.55 -0.14 -14.05
C VAL A 62 -1.71 1.16 -13.97
N ARG A 63 -1.61 1.96 -15.04
CA ARG A 63 -1.07 3.34 -15.01
C ARG A 63 -2.14 4.31 -15.53
N GLN A 64 -2.53 5.41 -14.89
CA GLN A 64 -1.81 6.32 -13.99
C GLN A 64 -2.80 7.04 -13.05
N PRO A 65 -2.51 7.24 -11.75
CA PRO A 65 -2.86 8.48 -11.09
C PRO A 65 -1.76 9.51 -11.41
N ARG A 66 -2.17 10.65 -11.96
CA ARG A 66 -1.33 11.84 -12.16
C ARG A 66 -0.86 12.43 -10.83
#